data_AF-A0A161QU08-F1
#
_entry.id   AF-A0A161QU08-F1
#
_cell.length_a   1.000
_cell.length_b   1.000
_cell.length_c   1.000
_cell.angle_alpha   90.00
_cell.angle_beta   90.00
_cell.angle_gamma   90.00
#
_symmetry.space_group_name_H-M   'P 1'
#
loop_
_entity.id
_entity.type
_entity.pdbx_description
1 polymer ?
#
loop_
_entity_poly.entity_id
_entity_poly.type
_entity_poly.pdbx_seq_one_letter_code
_entity_poly.pdbx_strand_id
1 'polypeptide(L)' 'MDTLEVFRKIDLDIRLNYNSKAEFGRKVGLNRKKISEFLKTLQKNCQGNDFNRLVRILEKAGYTITIEKINRD' A
#
# COMPACT_ATOMS: atom_id res chain seq x y z
N MET A 1 7.81 0.60 9.32
CA MET A 1 6.80 0.58 8.23
C MET A 1 5.45 0.07 8.78
N ASP A 2 4.30 0.59 8.33
CA ASP A 2 2.99 0.02 8.68
C ASP A 2 1.96 0.17 7.55
N THR A 3 0.79 -0.46 7.65
CA THR A 3 -0.25 -0.38 6.62
C THR A 3 -0.73 1.06 6.36
N LEU A 4 -0.67 1.96 7.34
CA LEU A 4 -1.04 3.36 7.14
C LEU A 4 -0.01 4.10 6.28
N GLU A 5 1.28 3.82 6.50
CA GLU A 5 2.36 4.32 5.68
C GLU A 5 2.26 3.80 4.23
N VAL A 6 1.97 2.50 4.05
CA VAL A 6 1.71 1.91 2.73
C VAL A 6 0.51 2.59 2.06
N PHE A 7 -0.59 2.80 2.79
CA PHE A 7 -1.76 3.52 2.29
C PHE A 7 -1.38 4.91 1.78
N ARG A 8 -0.63 5.70 2.57
CA ARG A 8 -0.23 7.06 2.19
C ARG A 8 0.61 7.07 0.91
N LYS A 9 1.55 6.12 0.77
CA LYS A 9 2.37 6.00 -0.46
C LYS A 9 1.52 5.70 -1.68
N ILE A 10 0.59 4.74 -1.59
CA ILE A 10 -0.27 4.37 -2.72
C ILE A 10 -1.29 5.48 -3.03
N ASP A 11 -1.93 6.06 -2.02
CA ASP A 11 -2.91 7.13 -2.22
C ASP A 11 -2.26 8.37 -2.86
N LEU A 12 -1.04 8.72 -2.45
CA LEU A 12 -0.27 9.80 -3.09
C LEU A 12 0.06 9.47 -4.55
N ASP A 13 0.54 8.25 -4.84
CA ASP A 13 0.85 7.83 -6.21
C ASP A 13 -0.38 7.88 -7.11
N ILE A 14 -1.55 7.44 -6.60
CA ILE A 14 -2.83 7.53 -7.31
C ILE A 14 -3.17 8.99 -7.62
N ARG A 15 -3.06 9.89 -6.63
CA ARG A 15 -3.41 11.31 -6.82
C ARG A 15 -2.48 12.05 -7.78
N LEU A 16 -1.20 11.68 -7.82
CA LEU A 16 -0.20 12.36 -8.64
C LEU A 16 -0.15 11.81 -10.07
N ASN A 17 -0.36 10.50 -10.25
CA ASN A 17 -0.05 9.83 -11.52
C ASN A 17 -1.28 9.24 -12.24
N TYR A 18 -2.48 9.34 -11.66
CA TYR A 18 -3.69 8.76 -12.24
C TYR A 18 -4.88 9.70 -12.07
N ASN A 19 -5.79 9.71 -13.04
CA ASN A 19 -7.00 10.53 -12.96
C ASN A 19 -8.04 9.93 -11.99
N SER A 20 -7.95 8.64 -11.68
CA SER A 20 -8.87 7.97 -10.77
C SER A 20 -8.35 6.66 -10.18
N LYS A 21 -8.94 6.22 -9.07
CA LYS A 21 -8.74 4.88 -8.50
C LYS A 21 -9.10 3.74 -9.48
N ALA A 22 -10.02 4.00 -10.41
CA ALA A 22 -10.39 3.03 -11.42
C ALA A 22 -9.28 2.86 -12.47
N GLU A 23 -8.62 3.95 -12.85
CA GLU A 23 -7.48 3.94 -13.76
C GLU A 23 -6.28 3.22 -13.15
N PHE A 24 -5.94 3.56 -11.90
CA PHE A 24 -4.93 2.82 -11.15
C PHE A 24 -5.26 1.33 -11.05
N GLY A 25 -6.52 1.00 -10.73
CA GLY A 25 -7.00 -0.38 -10.69
C GLY A 25 -6.73 -1.13 -12.00
N ARG A 26 -7.07 -0.54 -13.15
CA ARG A 26 -6.78 -1.14 -14.46
C ARG A 26 -5.29 -1.40 -14.65
N LYS A 27 -4.41 -0.46 -14.26
CA LYS A 27 -2.96 -0.61 -14.35
C LYS A 27 -2.42 -1.79 -13.51
N VAL A 28 -3.02 -2.04 -12.35
CA VAL A 28 -2.58 -3.12 -11.42
C VAL A 28 -3.44 -4.39 -11.51
N GLY A 29 -4.34 -4.51 -12.50
CA GLY A 29 -5.17 -5.69 -12.69
C GLY A 29 -6.32 -5.86 -11.69
N LEU A 30 -6.76 -4.79 -11.03
CA LEU A 30 -7.84 -4.80 -10.04
C LEU A 30 -9.00 -3.88 -10.46
N ASN A 31 -10.23 -4.26 -10.11
CA ASN A 31 -11.37 -3.37 -10.33
C ASN A 31 -11.42 -2.23 -9.27
N ARG A 32 -12.17 -1.16 -9.58
CA ARG A 32 -12.30 0.02 -8.70
C ARG A 32 -12.76 -0.35 -7.29
N LYS A 33 -13.71 -1.29 -7.16
CA LYS A 33 -14.27 -1.69 -5.86
C LYS A 33 -13.20 -2.34 -4.98
N LYS A 34 -12.46 -3.31 -5.53
CA LYS A 34 -11.34 -3.97 -4.86
C LYS A 34 -10.24 -2.99 -4.44
N ILE A 35 -9.88 -2.02 -5.29
CA ILE A 35 -8.92 -0.96 -4.91
C ILE A 35 -9.44 -0.14 -3.73
N SER A 36 -10.71 0.27 -3.76
CA SER A 36 -11.30 1.08 -2.70
C SER A 36 -11.34 0.32 -1.37
N GLU A 37 -11.75 -0.95 -1.40
CA GLU A 37 -11.76 -1.83 -0.22
C GLU A 37 -10.35 -2.06 0.33
N PHE A 38 -9.39 -2.33 -0.55
CA PHE A 38 -7.99 -2.51 -0.19
C PHE A 38 -7.41 -1.27 0.50
N LEU A 39 -7.59 -0.08 -0.09
CA LEU A 39 -7.12 1.18 0.50
C LEU A 39 -7.77 1.46 1.86
N LYS A 40 -9.08 1.19 2.02
CA LYS A 40 -9.77 1.33 3.31
C LYS A 40 -9.19 0.40 4.37
N THR A 41 -8.89 -0.85 4.01
CA THR A 41 -8.27 -1.81 4.92
C THR A 41 -6.90 -1.33 5.38
N LEU A 42 -6.06 -0.84 4.47
CA LEU A 42 -4.75 -0.29 4.83
C LEU A 42 -4.87 0.95 5.72
N GLN A 43 -5.77 1.87 5.38
CA GLN A 43 -6.01 3.11 6.12
C GLN A 43 -6.46 2.87 7.57
N LYS A 44 -7.21 1.79 7.83
CA LYS A 44 -7.68 1.43 9.17
C LYS A 44 -6.54 1.14 10.16
N ASN A 45 -5.36 0.75 9.66
CA ASN A 45 -4.17 0.45 10.45
C ASN A 45 -4.41 -0.47 11.66
N CYS A 46 -5.15 -1.56 11.46
CA CYS A 46 -5.38 -2.54 12.53
C CYS A 46 -4.04 -3.12 12.99
N GLN A 47 -3.62 -2.85 14.24
CA GLN A 47 -2.31 -3.30 14.74
C GLN A 47 -2.13 -4.82 14.75
N GLY A 48 -3.22 -5.58 14.79
CA GLY A 48 -3.20 -7.05 14.72
C GLY A 48 -3.20 -7.63 13.31
N ASN A 49 -3.12 -6.82 12.25
CA ASN A 49 -3.06 -7.36 10.89
C ASN A 49 -1.71 -8.02 10.60
N ASP A 50 -1.73 -9.05 9.76
CA ASP A 50 -0.55 -9.89 9.49
C ASP A 50 0.61 -9.12 8.87
N PHE A 51 0.35 -8.10 8.03
CA PHE A 51 1.40 -7.26 7.46
C PHE A 51 2.15 -6.48 8.54
N ASN A 52 1.44 -5.77 9.42
CA ASN A 52 2.05 -5.03 10.52
C ASN A 52 2.80 -5.97 11.48
N ARG A 53 2.27 -7.17 11.71
CA ARG A 53 2.93 -8.19 12.52
C ARG A 53 4.23 -8.68 11.87
N LEU A 54 4.20 -8.97 10.57
CA LEU A 54 5.38 -9.36 9.80
C LEU A 54 6.45 -8.27 9.83
N VAL A 55 6.05 -7.00 9.59
CA VAL A 55 6.98 -5.86 9.65
C VAL A 55 7.67 -5.79 11.00
N ARG A 56 6.92 -5.87 12.10
CA ARG A 56 7.48 -5.85 13.47
C ARG A 56 8.45 -7.00 13.73
N ILE A 57 8.18 -8.20 13.20
CA ILE A 57 9.07 -9.35 13.33
C ILE A 57 10.39 -9.08 12.61
N LEU A 58 10.31 -8.58 11.37
CA LEU A 58 11.48 -8.27 10.55
C LEU A 58 12.31 -7.13 11.14
N GLU A 59 11.69 -6.05 11.60
CA GLU A 59 12.38 -4.94 12.28
C GLU A 59 13.11 -5.44 13.54
N LYS A 60 12.49 -6.30 14.34
CA LYS A 60 13.13 -6.92 15.52
C LYS A 60 14.28 -7.87 15.17
N ALA A 61 14.23 -8.49 13.99
CA ALA A 61 15.29 -9.33 13.47
C ALA A 61 16.43 -8.54 12.80
N GLY A 62 16.39 -7.21 12.85
CA GLY A 62 17.43 -6.33 12.30
C GLY A 62 17.24 -5.96 10.83
N TYR A 63 16.10 -6.28 10.23
CA TYR A 63 15.79 -5.91 8.85
C TYR A 63 15.14 -4.52 8.79
N THR A 64 15.47 -3.77 7.73
CA THR A 64 14.76 -2.55 7.36
C THR A 64 13.85 -2.85 6.17
N ILE A 65 12.60 -2.39 6.22
CA ILE A 65 11.62 -2.58 5.15
C ILE A 65 11.41 -1.26 4.41
N THR A 66 11.70 -1.25 3.12
CA THR A 66 11.47 -0.11 2.23
C THR A 66 10.44 -0.45 1.15
N ILE A 67 9.74 0.56 0.66
CA ILE A 67 8.89 0.47 -0.53
C ILE A 67 9.42 1.47 -1.53
N GLU A 68 9.93 0.96 -2.64
CA GLU A 68 10.56 1.72 -3.71
C GLU A 68 9.76 1.54 -5.00
N LYS A 69 9.57 2.64 -5.74
CA LYS A 69 8.86 2.63 -7.02
C LYS A 69 9.81 2.11 -8.09
N ILE A 70 9.41 1.08 -8.83
CA ILE A 70 10.18 0.59 -9.97
C ILE A 70 10.01 1.61 -11.11
N ASN A 71 11.07 2.33 -11.44
CA ASN A 71 11.14 3.09 -12.68
C ASN A 71 11.43 2.08 -13.81
N ARG A 72 10.43 1.80 -14.64
CA ARG A 72 10.67 1.15 -15.93
C ARG A 72 10.74 2.28 -16.95
N ASP A 73 11.96 2.57 -17.41
CA ASP A 73 12.20 3.41 -18.59
C ASP A 73 11.54 2.80 -19.84
#